data_AF-A0A937NRD6-F1
#
_entry.id   AF-A0A937NRD6-F1
#
_cell.length_a   1.000
_cell.length_b   1.000
_cell.length_c   1.000
_cell.angle_alpha   90.00
_cell.angle_beta   90.00
_cell.angle_gamma   90.00
#
_symmetry.space_group_name_H-M   'P 1'
#
loop_
_entity.id
_entity.type
_entity.pdbx_description
1 polymer ?
#
loop_
_entity_poly.entity_id
_entity_poly.type
_entity_poly.pdbx_seq_one_letter_code
_entity_poly.pdbx_strand_id
1 'polypeptide(L)'
;MAIVFFFVAQAARLGYNPALFFAAFVLPHGILELPAAIIATALTVRLGAAFTSPPRGMTVGDAWLWALADFVKVFIALVLPLLALAAAVEVHVTPVIVMWAYGG
;
A
#
# COMPACT_ATOMS: atom_id res chain seq x y z
N MET A 1 6.41 6.37 -3.60
CA MET A 1 6.20 7.66 -2.91
C MET A 1 6.97 8.84 -3.52
N ALA A 2 8.20 8.69 -4.02
CA ALA A 2 8.94 9.81 -4.64
C ALA A 2 8.17 10.51 -5.79
N ILE A 3 7.50 9.74 -6.65
CA ILE A 3 6.68 10.27 -7.76
C ILE A 3 5.48 11.08 -7.24
N VAL A 4 4.81 10.61 -6.19
CA VAL A 4 3.66 11.33 -5.59
C VAL A 4 4.11 12.70 -5.06
N PHE A 5 5.18 12.73 -4.26
CA PHE A 5 5.68 14.00 -3.71
C PHE A 5 6.30 14.91 -4.77
N PHE A 6 6.83 14.35 -5.86
CA PHE A 6 7.20 15.13 -7.03
C PHE A 6 5.98 15.87 -7.60
N PHE A 7 4.86 15.21 -7.84
CA PHE A 7 3.65 15.87 -8.33
C PHE A 7 3.05 16.87 -7.34
N VAL A 8 3.07 16.57 -6.03
CA VAL A 8 2.66 17.53 -4.98
C VAL A 8 3.52 18.80 -5.03
N ALA A 9 4.84 18.66 -5.17
CA ALA A 9 5.75 19.79 -5.29
C ALA A 9 5.53 20.59 -6.58
N GLN A 10 5.24 19.91 -7.70
CA GLN A 10 4.92 20.56 -8.96
C GLN A 10 3.58 21.32 -8.87
N ALA A 11 2.56 20.75 -8.23
CA ALA A 11 1.29 21.43 -7.99
C ALA A 11 1.47 22.70 -7.14
N ALA A 12 2.31 22.64 -6.11
CA ALA A 12 2.65 23.81 -5.30
C ALA A 12 3.32 24.92 -6.12
N ARG A 13 4.24 24.56 -7.02
CA ARG A 13 4.90 25.52 -7.94
C ARG A 13 3.92 26.19 -8.92
N LEU A 14 2.82 25.51 -9.24
CA LEU A 14 1.75 26.04 -10.09
C LEU A 14 0.73 26.87 -9.30
N GLY A 15 0.93 27.09 -8.00
CA GLY A 15 0.05 27.89 -7.14
C GLY A 15 -1.10 27.13 -6.48
N TYR A 16 -1.19 25.81 -6.66
CA TYR A 16 -2.18 24.99 -5.98
C TYR A 16 -1.76 24.70 -4.53
N ASN A 17 -2.73 24.50 -3.64
CA ASN A 17 -2.46 24.06 -2.27
C ASN A 17 -1.95 22.60 -2.30
N PRO A 18 -0.70 22.31 -1.87
CA PRO A 18 -0.12 20.97 -1.93
C PRO A 18 -0.80 19.97 -0.98
N ALA A 19 -1.27 20.44 0.19
CA ALA A 19 -1.96 19.60 1.15
C ALA A 19 -3.33 19.18 0.59
N LEU A 20 -4.06 20.11 -0.02
CA LEU A 20 -5.32 19.79 -0.70
C LEU A 20 -5.10 18.84 -1.88
N PHE A 21 -4.03 19.03 -2.66
CA PHE A 21 -3.70 18.14 -3.78
C PHE A 21 -3.45 16.72 -3.28
N PHE A 22 -2.60 16.56 -2.25
CA PHE A 22 -2.34 15.25 -1.66
C PHE A 22 -3.62 14.64 -1.06
N ALA A 23 -4.42 15.43 -0.36
CA ALA A 23 -5.64 14.96 0.28
C ALA A 23 -6.73 14.53 -0.72
N ALA A 24 -6.84 15.22 -1.86
CA ALA A 24 -7.84 14.90 -2.88
C ALA A 24 -7.41 13.71 -3.75
N PHE A 25 -6.14 13.69 -4.19
CA PHE A 25 -5.66 12.74 -5.18
C PHE A 25 -5.09 11.45 -4.58
N VAL A 26 -4.65 11.43 -3.32
CA VAL A 26 -3.88 10.30 -2.77
C VAL A 26 -4.56 9.69 -1.55
N LEU A 27 -4.97 10.50 -0.58
CA LEU A 27 -5.53 9.98 0.68
C LEU A 27 -6.72 9.03 0.52
N PRO A 28 -7.71 9.26 -0.37
CA PRO A 28 -8.93 8.45 -0.36
C PRO A 28 -8.67 6.95 -0.53
N HIS A 29 -7.85 6.56 -1.51
CA HIS A 29 -7.45 5.17 -1.72
C HIS A 29 -6.15 4.82 -0.95
N GLY A 30 -5.24 5.79 -0.76
CA GLY A 30 -3.96 5.58 -0.09
C GLY A 30 -4.07 5.12 1.36
N ILE A 31 -5.16 5.47 2.06
CA ILE A 31 -5.44 4.96 3.42
C ILE A 31 -5.61 3.43 3.44
N LEU A 32 -6.00 2.82 2.32
CA LEU A 32 -6.15 1.37 2.19
C LEU A 32 -4.89 0.73 1.57
N GLU A 33 -4.31 1.38 0.56
CA GLU A 33 -3.11 0.89 -0.12
C GLU A 33 -1.90 0.82 0.82
N LEU A 34 -1.67 1.86 1.65
CA LEU A 34 -0.49 1.93 2.51
C LEU A 34 -0.45 0.81 3.56
N PRO A 35 -1.53 0.51 4.32
CA PRO A 35 -1.55 -0.65 5.21
C PRO A 35 -1.32 -1.97 4.47
N ALA A 36 -1.94 -2.16 3.31
CA ALA A 36 -1.76 -3.37 2.49
C ALA A 36 -0.30 -3.55 2.08
N ALA A 37 0.34 -2.48 1.60
CA ALA A 37 1.75 -2.48 1.20
C ALA A 37 2.69 -2.74 2.39
N ILE A 38 2.44 -2.14 3.56
CA ILE A 38 3.24 -2.37 4.77
C ILE A 38 3.16 -3.83 5.21
N ILE A 39 1.95 -4.41 5.27
CA ILE A 39 1.73 -5.80 5.67
C ILE A 39 2.41 -6.76 4.68
N ALA A 40 2.20 -6.57 3.38
CA ALA A 40 2.82 -7.39 2.35
C ALA A 40 4.36 -7.32 2.41
N THR A 41 4.91 -6.13 2.63
CA THR A 41 6.36 -5.92 2.76
C THR A 41 6.90 -6.62 4.01
N ALA A 42 6.23 -6.48 5.16
CA ALA A 42 6.63 -7.13 6.40
C ALA A 42 6.64 -8.67 6.27
N LEU A 43 5.64 -9.25 5.62
CA LEU A 43 5.57 -10.69 5.38
C LEU A 43 6.66 -11.16 4.40
N THR A 44 6.96 -10.36 3.37
CA THR A 44 8.07 -10.64 2.45
C THR A 44 9.41 -10.60 3.18
N VAL A 45 9.64 -9.62 4.06
CA VAL A 45 10.84 -9.55 4.90
C VAL A 45 10.94 -10.77 5.81
N ARG A 46 9.83 -11.19 6.44
CA ARG A 46 9.79 -12.42 7.25
C ARG A 46 10.10 -13.68 6.43
N LEU A 47 9.60 -13.77 5.20
CA LEU A 47 9.87 -14.87 4.30
C LEU A 47 11.38 -14.96 3.97
N GLY A 48 12.04 -13.81 3.75
CA GLY A 48 13.49 -13.73 3.58
C GLY A 48 14.26 -14.09 4.86
N ALA A 49 13.80 -13.60 6.02
CA ALA A 49 14.43 -13.89 7.32
C ALA A 49 14.36 -15.38 7.69
N ALA A 50 13.32 -16.11 7.25
CA ALA A 50 13.19 -17.54 7.50
C ALA A 50 14.33 -18.37 6.88
N PHE A 51 14.99 -17.86 5.82
CA PHE A 51 16.17 -18.50 5.25
C PHE A 51 17.45 -18.27 6.06
N THR A 52 17.64 -17.05 6.57
CA THR A 52 18.90 -16.64 7.23
C THR A 52 18.89 -16.91 8.73
N SER A 53 17.71 -16.97 9.35
CA SER A 53 17.56 -17.18 10.79
C SER A 53 16.30 -17.99 11.09
N PRO A 54 16.30 -19.31 10.77
CA PRO A 54 15.17 -20.17 11.07
C PRO A 54 14.93 -20.28 12.59
N PRO A 55 13.67 -20.39 13.05
CA PRO A 55 13.35 -20.64 14.45
C PRO A 55 14.00 -21.91 15.01
N ARG A 56 14.31 -21.92 16.31
CA ARG A 56 14.92 -23.08 16.98
C ARG A 56 14.02 -24.31 16.85
N GLY A 57 14.62 -25.43 16.43
CA GLY A 57 13.91 -26.70 16.27
C GLY A 57 13.22 -26.88 14.90
N MET A 58 13.40 -25.95 13.95
CA MET A 58 12.91 -26.08 12.58
C MET A 58 14.08 -26.16 11.60
N THR A 59 13.92 -26.91 10.51
CA THR A 59 14.83 -26.80 9.36
C THR A 59 14.55 -25.48 8.61
N VAL A 60 15.51 -25.06 7.78
CA VAL A 60 15.32 -23.89 6.89
C VAL A 60 14.09 -24.09 5.98
N GLY A 61 13.91 -25.30 5.44
CA GLY A 61 12.78 -25.64 4.59
C GLY A 61 11.44 -25.52 5.33
N ASP A 62 11.35 -26.08 6.54
CA ASP A 62 10.14 -26.00 7.36
C ASP A 62 9.80 -24.55 7.69
N ALA A 63 10.78 -23.78 8.19
CA ALA A 63 10.60 -22.39 8.57
C ALA A 63 10.13 -21.54 7.37
N TRP A 64 10.71 -21.77 6.19
CA TRP A 64 10.36 -21.06 4.99
C TRP A 64 8.97 -21.42 4.46
N LEU A 65 8.62 -22.72 4.42
CA LEU A 65 7.28 -23.17 4.00
C LEU A 65 6.19 -22.62 4.92
N TRP A 66 6.43 -22.57 6.23
CA TRP A 66 5.51 -21.94 7.19
C TRP A 66 5.38 -20.44 6.94
N ALA A 67 6.50 -19.73 6.74
CA ALA A 67 6.46 -18.31 6.41
C ALA A 67 5.74 -18.02 5.10
N LEU A 68 5.91 -18.88 4.08
CA LEU A 68 5.22 -18.80 2.80
C LEU A 68 3.72 -19.02 2.97
N ALA A 69 3.32 -20.03 3.75
CA ALA A 69 1.91 -20.31 4.02
C ALA A 69 1.23 -19.10 4.69
N ASP A 70 1.89 -18.46 5.66
CA ASP A 70 1.38 -17.25 6.28
C ASP A 70 1.32 -16.07 5.31
N PHE A 71 2.36 -15.88 4.49
CA PHE A 71 2.38 -14.86 3.44
C PHE A 71 1.17 -15.03 2.52
N VAL A 72 0.96 -16.22 1.95
CA VAL A 72 -0.14 -16.49 1.01
C VAL A 72 -1.50 -16.29 1.68
N LYS A 73 -1.69 -16.79 2.91
CA LYS A 73 -2.95 -16.64 3.65
C LYS A 73 -3.28 -15.18 3.88
N VAL A 74 -2.35 -14.40 4.44
CA VAL A 74 -2.60 -12.98 4.74
C VAL A 74 -2.68 -12.16 3.46
N PHE A 75 -1.89 -12.50 2.44
CA PHE A 75 -1.95 -11.82 1.15
C PHE A 75 -3.34 -11.96 0.51
N ILE A 76 -3.87 -13.18 0.45
CA ILE A 76 -5.20 -13.43 -0.13
C ILE A 76 -6.33 -12.92 0.77
N ALA A 77 -6.24 -13.13 2.08
CA ALA A 77 -7.34 -12.82 3.00
C ALA A 77 -7.42 -11.34 3.40
N LEU A 78 -6.33 -10.58 3.28
CA LEU A 78 -6.26 -9.20 3.76
C LEU A 78 -5.67 -8.22 2.75
N VAL A 79 -4.46 -8.48 2.24
CA VAL A 79 -3.78 -7.54 1.34
C VAL A 79 -4.57 -7.35 0.05
N LEU A 80 -4.96 -8.45 -0.60
CA LEU A 80 -5.67 -8.43 -1.87
C LEU A 80 -7.06 -7.75 -1.73
N PRO A 81 -7.89 -8.04 -0.72
CA PRO A 81 -9.12 -7.29 -0.46
C PRO A 81 -8.90 -5.79 -0.21
N LEU A 82 -7.87 -5.42 0.57
CA LEU A 82 -7.57 -4.01 0.81
C LEU A 82 -7.18 -3.29 -0.48
N LEU A 83 -6.35 -3.89 -1.32
CA LEU A 83 -5.97 -3.33 -2.62
C LEU A 83 -7.15 -3.25 -3.59
N ALA A 84 -8.03 -4.27 -3.60
CA ALA A 84 -9.24 -4.24 -4.42
C ALA A 84 -10.19 -3.10 -3.99
N LEU A 85 -10.35 -2.90 -2.67
CA LEU A 85 -11.13 -1.78 -2.15
C LEU A 85 -10.45 -0.44 -2.45
N ALA A 86 -9.12 -0.35 -2.31
CA ALA A 86 -8.36 0.84 -2.68
C ALA A 86 -8.59 1.20 -4.16
N ALA A 87 -8.50 0.23 -5.06
CA ALA A 87 -8.75 0.42 -6.49
C ALA A 87 -10.20 0.85 -6.78
N ALA A 88 -11.19 0.28 -6.09
CA ALA A 88 -12.58 0.71 -6.23
C ALA A 88 -12.76 2.19 -5.78
N VAL A 89 -12.11 2.58 -4.68
CA VAL A 89 -12.10 3.97 -4.19
C VAL A 89 -11.34 4.89 -5.15
N GLU A 90 -10.25 4.42 -5.76
CA GLU A 90 -9.46 5.16 -6.75
C GLU A 90 -10.27 5.44 -8.02
N VAL A 91 -11.03 4.46 -8.51
CA VAL A 91 -11.79 4.60 -9.76
C VAL A 91 -13.12 5.34 -9.55
N HIS A 92 -13.79 5.18 -8.41
CA HIS A 92 -15.14 5.69 -8.21
C HIS A 92 -15.23 6.92 -7.30
N VAL A 93 -14.37 7.03 -6.28
CA VAL A 93 -14.51 8.06 -5.23
C VAL A 93 -13.49 9.18 -5.41
N THR A 94 -12.23 8.82 -5.66
CA THR A 94 -11.12 9.78 -5.83
C THR A 94 -11.42 10.81 -6.93
N PRO A 95 -11.95 10.45 -8.12
CA PRO A 95 -12.25 11.44 -9.16
C PRO A 95 -13.36 12.40 -8.76
N VAL A 96 -14.36 11.92 -8.01
CA VAL A 96 -15.46 12.77 -7.52
C VAL A 96 -14.93 13.80 -6.52
N ILE A 97 -14.05 13.39 -5.59
CA ILE A 97 -13.41 14.30 -4.64
C ILE A 97 -12.55 15.33 -5.38
N VAL A 98 -11.78 14.89 -6.38
CA VAL A 98 -10.96 15.78 -7.21
C VAL A 98 -11.82 16.79 -7.96
N MET A 99 -12.90 16.36 -8.61
CA MET A 99 -13.82 17.26 -9.32
C MET A 99 -14.52 18.23 -8.37
N TRP A 100 -14.86 17.80 -7.17
CA TRP A 100 -15.42 18.71 -6.16
C TRP A 100 -14.41 19.76 -5.70
N ALA A 101 -13.13 19.39 -5.53
CA ALA A 101 -12.09 20.30 -5.05
C ALA A 101 -11.50 21.22 -6.13
N TYR A 102 -11.45 20.76 -7.39
CA TYR A 102 -10.74 21.43 -8.50
C TYR A 102 -11.60 21.68 -9.74
N GLY A 103 -12.84 21.20 -9.78
CA GLY A 103 -13.66 21.14 -11.00
C GLY A 103 -14.15 22.49 -11.53
N GLY A 104 -14.30 23.50 -10.68
CA GLY A 104 -14.80 24.83 -11.08
C GLY A 104 -16.29 24.83 -11.43
#